data_AF-A0A3D5PMW2-F1
#
_entry.id   AF-A0A3D5PMW2-F1
#
_cell.length_a   1.000
_cell.length_b   1.000
_cell.length_c   1.000
_cell.angle_alpha   90.00
_cell.angle_beta   90.00
_cell.angle_gamma   90.00
#
_symmetry.space_group_name_H-M   'P 1'
#
loop_
_entity.id
_entity.type
_entity.pdbx_description
1 polymer ?
#
loop_
_entity_poly.entity_id
_entity_poly.type
_entity_poly.pdbx_seq_one_letter_code
_entity_poly.pdbx_strand_id
1 'polypeptide(L)'
;DPDREGEAISWHLQEALTKRKSIKKDTPVSRVVFNAITKAAVTEAMKNPRQVDQPLVEAYLARRALDYLVGFNLSPVLWRKLPGA
;
A
#
# COMPACT_ATOMS: atom_id res chain seq x y z
N ASP A 1 4.91 -7.23 -2.43
CA ASP A 1 4.69 -7.55 -3.86
C ASP A 1 4.86 -6.33 -4.74
N PRO A 2 5.08 -6.47 -6.05
CA PRO A 2 5.20 -5.35 -7.00
C PRO A 2 3.84 -4.86 -7.50
N ASP A 3 2.87 -4.70 -6.59
CA ASP A 3 1.52 -4.23 -6.86
C ASP A 3 1.17 -3.03 -5.97
N ARG A 4 0.00 -2.42 -6.21
CA ARG A 4 -0.45 -1.24 -5.45
C ARG A 4 -0.61 -1.51 -3.95
N GLU A 5 -1.03 -2.72 -3.58
CA GLU A 5 -1.27 -3.09 -2.17
C GLU A 5 0.07 -3.20 -1.44
N GLY A 6 1.04 -3.90 -2.04
CA GLY A 6 2.39 -4.01 -1.53
C GLY A 6 3.10 -2.65 -1.45
N GLU A 7 2.83 -1.75 -2.39
CA GLU A 7 3.37 -0.39 -2.36
C GLU A 7 2.77 0.44 -1.21
N ALA A 8 1.44 0.38 -1.04
CA ALA A 8 0.75 1.07 0.03
C ALA A 8 1.17 0.60 1.43
N ILE A 9 1.42 -0.70 1.60
CA ILE A 9 1.94 -1.28 2.85
C ILE A 9 3.36 -0.75 3.12
N SER A 10 4.21 -0.72 2.09
CA SER A 10 5.59 -0.24 2.21
C SER A 10 5.63 1.24 2.61
N TRP A 11 4.80 2.06 1.97
CA TRP A 11 4.64 3.47 2.30
C TRP A 11 4.13 3.67 3.74
N HIS A 12 3.09 2.93 4.16
CA HIS A 12 2.58 3.00 5.53
C HIS A 12 3.63 2.61 6.57
N LEU A 13 4.45 1.59 6.28
CA LEU A 13 5.52 1.15 7.18
C LEU A 13 6.57 2.25 7.35
N GLN A 14 7.00 2.87 6.25
CA GLN A 14 7.95 3.99 6.30
C GLN A 14 7.39 5.15 7.13
N GLU A 15 6.16 5.59 6.84
CA GLU A 15 5.46 6.64 7.59
C GLU A 15 5.37 6.31 9.08
N ALA A 16 5.00 5.08 9.43
CA ALA A 16 4.87 4.65 10.82
C ALA A 16 6.22 4.64 11.56
N LEU A 17 7.29 4.17 10.92
CA LEU A 17 8.63 4.14 11.50
C LEU A 17 9.20 5.54 11.68
N THR A 18 9.00 6.45 10.72
CA THR A 18 9.41 7.85 10.84
C THR A 18 8.63 8.55 11.96
N LYS A 19 7.31 8.34 12.05
CA LYS A 19 6.48 8.91 13.14
C LYS A 19 6.90 8.42 14.52
N ARG A 20 7.29 7.15 14.64
CA ARG A 20 7.83 6.56 15.88
C ARG A 20 9.26 6.99 16.19
N LYS A 21 9.90 7.79 15.34
CA LYS A 21 11.33 8.17 15.41
C LYS A 21 12.26 6.95 15.42
N SER A 22 11.81 5.80 14.93
CA SER A 22 12.62 4.59 14.77
C SER A 22 13.61 4.73 13.61
N ILE A 23 13.24 5.54 12.61
CA ILE A 23 14.13 6.03 11.55
C ILE A 23 14.00 7.55 11.47
N LYS A 24 15.06 8.23 11.06
CA LYS A 24 15.02 9.68 10.83
C LYS A 24 14.43 9.99 9.45
N LYS A 25 14.01 11.24 9.25
CA LYS A 25 13.45 11.70 7.95
C LYS A 25 14.47 11.60 6.80
N ASP A 26 15.75 11.74 7.11
CA ASP A 26 16.88 11.66 6.20
C ASP A 26 17.49 10.25 6.09
N THR A 27 16.94 9.26 6.82
CA THR A 27 17.42 7.88 6.72
C THR A 27 17.16 7.35 5.31
N PRO A 28 18.18 6.84 4.59
CA PRO A 28 17.99 6.28 3.26
C PRO A 28 17.13 5.02 3.36
N VAL A 29 15.98 5.05 2.71
CA VAL A 29 15.06 3.90 2.58
C VAL A 29 15.06 3.45 1.13
N SER A 30 14.95 2.15 0.91
CA SER A 30 14.98 1.53 -0.41
C SER A 30 13.98 0.40 -0.46
N ARG A 31 13.26 0.29 -1.57
CA ARG A 31 12.22 -0.68 -1.84
C ARG A 31 12.72 -1.74 -2.82
N VAL A 32 12.75 -2.98 -2.35
CA VAL A 32 13.13 -4.15 -3.15
C VAL A 32 11.86 -4.86 -3.62
N VAL A 33 11.69 -5.04 -4.92
CA VAL A 33 10.55 -5.74 -5.53
C VAL A 33 11.01 -6.95 -6.34
N PHE A 34 10.25 -8.03 -6.28
CA PHE A 34 10.47 -9.23 -7.11
C PHE A 34 9.12 -9.92 -7.37
N ASN A 35 9.02 -10.61 -8.51
CA ASN A 35 7.80 -11.32 -8.94
C ASN A 35 7.81 -12.81 -8.57
N ALA A 36 8.94 -13.33 -8.07
CA ALA A 36 9.09 -14.74 -7.76
C ALA A 36 10.02 -14.93 -6.56
N ILE A 37 9.68 -15.89 -5.69
CA ILE A 37 10.48 -16.25 -4.52
C ILE A 37 11.53 -17.29 -4.95
N THR A 38 12.48 -16.84 -5.76
CA THR A 38 13.64 -17.65 -6.19
C THR A 38 14.93 -16.95 -5.79
N LYS A 39 16.00 -17.72 -5.56
CA LYS A 39 17.32 -17.17 -5.21
C LYS A 39 17.78 -16.12 -6.22
N ALA A 40 17.61 -16.39 -7.51
CA ALA A 40 18.02 -15.47 -8.57
C ALA A 40 17.21 -14.17 -8.54
N ALA A 41 15.88 -14.25 -8.46
CA ALA A 41 15.01 -13.08 -8.46
C ALA A 41 15.25 -12.17 -7.23
N VAL A 42 15.39 -12.75 -6.04
CA VAL A 42 15.67 -12.00 -4.81
C VAL A 42 17.06 -11.36 -4.88
N THR A 43 18.08 -12.10 -5.32
CA THR A 43 19.46 -11.58 -5.42
C THR A 43 19.53 -10.40 -6.40
N GLU A 44 18.83 -10.49 -7.52
CA GLU A 44 18.82 -9.41 -8.53
C GLU A 44 18.05 -8.19 -8.04
N ALA A 45 16.93 -8.39 -7.36
CA ALA A 45 16.14 -7.31 -6.77
C ALA A 45 16.92 -6.53 -5.70
N MET A 46 17.73 -7.23 -4.89
CA MET A 46 18.59 -6.60 -3.87
C MET A 46 19.67 -5.69 -4.47
N LYS A 47 20.13 -5.98 -5.71
CA LYS A 47 21.12 -5.15 -6.41
C LYS A 47 20.50 -3.89 -7.03
N ASN A 48 19.22 -3.95 -7.37
CA ASN A 48 18.50 -2.88 -8.06
C ASN A 48 17.29 -2.40 -7.23
N PRO A 49 17.49 -1.89 -6.01
CA PRO A 49 16.40 -1.31 -5.26
C PRO A 49 15.89 -0.04 -5.94
N ARG A 50 14.61 0.25 -5.75
CA ARG A 50 13.99 1.52 -6.18
C ARG A 50 13.43 2.29 -4.99
N GLN A 51 12.96 3.51 -5.23
CA GLN A 51 12.14 4.21 -4.25
C GLN A 51 10.70 3.70 -4.27
N VAL A 52 9.95 4.05 -3.23
CA VAL A 52 8.51 3.80 -3.20
C VAL A 52 7.86 4.53 -4.39
N ASP A 53 7.00 3.82 -5.10
CA ASP A 53 6.27 4.29 -6.27
C ASP A 53 5.02 5.06 -5.80
N GLN A 54 5.15 6.37 -5.75
CA GLN A 54 4.10 7.25 -5.26
C GLN A 54 2.79 7.16 -6.06
N PRO A 55 2.79 7.09 -7.42
CA PRO A 55 1.59 6.81 -8.20
C PRO A 55 0.80 5.57 -7.78
N LEU A 56 1.49 4.45 -7.44
CA LEU A 56 0.81 3.25 -6.95
C LEU A 56 0.18 3.43 -5.57
N VAL A 57 0.84 4.17 -4.68
CA VAL A 57 0.29 4.55 -3.37
C VAL A 57 -0.96 5.40 -3.53
N GLU A 58 -0.92 6.40 -4.42
CA GLU A 58 -2.05 7.29 -4.71
C GLU A 58 -3.22 6.52 -5.31
N ALA A 59 -2.96 5.58 -6.22
CA ALA A 59 -4.00 4.71 -6.78
C ALA A 59 -4.69 3.86 -5.69
N TYR A 60 -3.93 3.34 -4.72
CA TYR A 60 -4.50 2.64 -3.56
C TYR A 60 -5.34 3.58 -2.69
N LEU A 61 -4.83 4.77 -2.35
CA LEU A 61 -5.55 5.75 -1.53
C LEU A 61 -6.84 6.22 -2.20
N ALA A 62 -6.81 6.48 -3.51
CA ALA A 62 -7.98 6.86 -4.29
C ALA A 62 -9.06 5.77 -4.27
N ARG A 63 -8.66 4.50 -4.48
CA ARG A 63 -9.59 3.37 -4.39
C ARG A 63 -10.19 3.26 -2.98
N ARG A 64 -9.36 3.35 -1.93
CA ARG A 64 -9.83 3.27 -0.55
C ARG A 64 -10.80 4.39 -0.20
N ALA A 65 -10.53 5.62 -0.66
CA ALA A 65 -11.42 6.75 -0.47
C ALA A 65 -12.75 6.55 -1.20
N LEU A 66 -12.70 6.07 -2.45
CA LEU A 66 -13.90 5.73 -3.22
C LEU A 66 -14.74 4.67 -2.52
N ASP A 67 -14.12 3.57 -2.10
CA ASP A 67 -14.81 2.46 -1.41
C ASP A 67 -15.45 2.94 -0.10
N TYR A 68 -14.78 3.83 0.64
CA TYR A 68 -15.33 4.42 1.86
C TYR A 68 -16.53 5.34 1.56
N LEU A 69 -16.39 6.26 0.60
CA LEU A 69 -17.45 7.21 0.23
C LEU A 69 -18.67 6.49 -0.32
N VAL A 70 -18.48 5.53 -1.20
CA VAL A 70 -19.56 4.75 -1.82
C VAL A 70 -20.16 3.80 -0.80
N GLY A 71 -19.33 3.01 -0.13
CA GLY A 71 -19.77 2.02 0.85
C GLY A 71 -20.53 2.62 2.02
N PHE A 72 -20.04 3.71 2.62
CA PHE A 72 -20.70 4.38 3.74
C PHE A 72 -22.05 4.99 3.34
N ASN A 73 -22.14 5.61 2.15
CA ASN A 73 -23.38 6.23 1.69
C ASN A 73 -24.43 5.20 1.23
N LEU A 74 -24.01 4.10 0.60
CA LEU A 74 -24.93 3.07 0.10
C LEU A 74 -25.38 2.07 1.17
N SER A 75 -24.58 1.79 2.19
CA SER A 75 -24.92 0.79 3.23
C SER A 75 -26.28 1.06 3.91
N PRO A 76 -26.61 2.30 4.35
CA PRO A 76 -27.92 2.58 4.95
C PRO A 76 -29.09 2.44 3.97
N VAL A 77 -28.86 2.73 2.69
CA VAL A 77 -29.88 2.59 1.64
C VAL A 77 -30.20 1.12 1.41
N LEU A 78 -29.16 0.28 1.32
CA LEU A 78 -29.29 -1.17 1.15
C LEU A 78 -30.02 -1.82 2.34
N TRP A 79 -29.64 -1.48 3.58
CA TRP A 79 -30.33 -2.00 4.78
C TRP A 79 -31.82 -1.63 4.84
N ARG A 80 -32.19 -0.43 4.37
CA ARG A 80 -33.60 -0.01 4.32
C ARG A 80 -34.39 -0.72 3.23
N LYS A 81 -33.76 -1.04 2.11
CA LYS A 81 -34.41 -1.61 0.91
C LYS A 81 -34.43 -3.15 0.89
N LEU A 82 -33.52 -3.79 1.62
CA LEU A 82 -33.40 -5.25 1.72
C LEU A 82 -33.30 -5.68 3.20
N PRO A 83 -34.37 -5.51 4.01
CA PRO A 83 -34.38 -6.00 5.38
C PRO A 83 -34.43 -7.53 5.38
N GLY A 84 -33.34 -8.20 5.73
CA GLY A 84 -33.30 -9.66 5.95
C GLY A 84 -32.27 -10.47 5.17
N ALA A 85 -31.17 -9.87 4.70
CA ALA A 85 -29.94 -10.64 4.49
C ALA A 85 -29.21 -10.86 5.83
#